data_AF-A0A930X546-F1
#
_entry.id   AF-A0A930X546-F1
#
_cell.length_a   1.000
_cell.length_b   1.000
_cell.length_c   1.000
_cell.angle_alpha   90.00
_cell.angle_beta   90.00
_cell.angle_gamma   90.00
#
_symmetry.space_group_name_H-M   'P 1'
#
loop_
_entity.id
_entity.type
_entity.pdbx_description
1 polymer ?
#
loop_
_entity_poly.entity_id
_entity_poly.type
_entity_poly.pdbx_seq_one_letter_code
_entity_poly.pdbx_strand_id
1 'polypeptide(L)'
;MAALHAQIRPFFHRSESFQNAVAYLDALSFSPCQHNCWTLAETAGYEDPQPFQRLLRTAKWDHQALRQWHERTLYTQLDHPEACWSVDDTGFLKKGKASAGVQRQYSGTAGRTENCQIAVALAYSFPKGYALTDCRLYPAFLTNRSVDKNWLLSVAILRTELMRQWPRKHVTLGRQGGI
;
A
#
# COMPACT_ATOMS: atom_id res chain seq x y z
N MET A 1 -11.63 -12.92 -5.52
CA MET A 1 -11.05 -11.95 -6.47
C MET A 1 -12.10 -11.36 -7.42
N ALA A 2 -12.87 -12.14 -8.19
CA ALA A 2 -13.86 -11.60 -9.14
C ALA A 2 -14.87 -10.59 -8.56
N ALA A 3 -15.42 -10.84 -7.37
CA ALA A 3 -16.35 -9.91 -6.70
C ALA A 3 -15.68 -8.57 -6.34
N LEU A 4 -14.43 -8.60 -5.88
CA LEU A 4 -13.64 -7.40 -5.61
C LEU A 4 -13.36 -6.62 -6.90
N HIS A 5 -13.02 -7.31 -7.99
CA HIS A 5 -12.76 -6.68 -9.28
C HIS A 5 -14.01 -5.94 -9.79
N ALA A 6 -15.21 -6.53 -9.65
CA ALA A 6 -16.46 -5.87 -10.01
C ALA A 6 -16.71 -4.61 -9.17
N GLN A 7 -16.39 -4.63 -7.87
CA GLN A 7 -16.59 -3.50 -6.97
C GLN A 7 -15.68 -2.30 -7.29
N ILE A 8 -14.46 -2.54 -7.78
CA ILE A 8 -13.53 -1.45 -8.11
C ILE A 8 -13.70 -0.90 -9.54
N ARG A 9 -14.45 -1.58 -10.41
CA ARG A 9 -14.70 -1.17 -11.80
C ARG A 9 -15.18 0.29 -11.96
N PRO A 10 -16.07 0.83 -11.11
CA PRO A 10 -16.58 2.20 -11.25
C PRO A 10 -15.51 3.29 -11.15
N PHE A 11 -14.35 3.01 -10.52
CA PHE A 11 -13.28 4.00 -10.35
C PHE A 11 -12.41 4.19 -11.60
N PHE A 12 -12.64 3.41 -12.66
CA PHE A 12 -11.86 3.44 -13.89
C PHE A 12 -12.67 3.99 -15.07
N HIS A 13 -12.14 5.03 -15.70
CA HIS A 13 -12.77 5.65 -16.87
C HIS A 13 -12.67 4.77 -18.13
N ARG A 14 -11.58 4.00 -18.26
CA ARG A 14 -11.32 3.12 -19.42
C ARG A 14 -11.25 1.67 -19.00
N SER A 15 -11.79 0.78 -19.83
CA SER A 15 -11.73 -0.68 -19.63
C SER A 15 -10.30 -1.20 -19.59
N GLU A 16 -9.42 -0.73 -20.48
CA GLU A 16 -8.00 -1.09 -20.51
C GLU A 16 -7.29 -0.78 -19.18
N SER A 17 -7.53 0.42 -18.61
CA SER A 17 -6.94 0.78 -17.32
C SER A 17 -7.44 -0.10 -16.17
N PHE A 18 -8.72 -0.49 -16.22
CA PHE A 18 -9.29 -1.44 -15.25
C PHE A 18 -8.68 -2.84 -15.40
N GLN A 19 -8.54 -3.34 -16.63
CA GLN A 19 -7.91 -4.64 -16.90
C GLN A 19 -6.47 -4.67 -16.40
N ASN A 20 -5.69 -3.62 -16.71
CA ASN A 20 -4.31 -3.51 -16.22
C ASN A 20 -4.26 -3.41 -14.68
N ALA A 21 -5.23 -2.76 -14.05
CA ALA A 21 -5.29 -2.69 -12.58
C ALA A 21 -5.59 -4.05 -11.93
N VAL A 22 -6.49 -4.83 -12.53
CA VAL A 22 -6.77 -6.21 -12.10
C VAL A 22 -5.52 -7.07 -12.24
N ALA A 23 -4.90 -7.08 -13.43
CA ALA A 23 -3.68 -7.83 -13.68
C ALA A 23 -2.54 -7.43 -12.73
N TYR A 24 -2.44 -6.14 -12.42
CA TYR A 24 -1.47 -5.60 -11.48
C TYR A 24 -1.70 -6.11 -10.04
N LEU A 25 -2.95 -6.12 -9.56
CA LEU A 25 -3.31 -6.63 -8.23
C LEU A 25 -3.10 -8.14 -8.10
N ASP A 26 -3.43 -8.88 -9.17
CA ASP A 26 -3.18 -10.32 -9.23
C ASP A 26 -1.66 -10.58 -9.19
N ALA A 27 -0.86 -9.92 -10.03
CA ALA A 27 0.60 -10.07 -10.04
C ALA A 27 1.22 -9.78 -8.66
N LEU A 28 0.80 -8.70 -7.99
CA LEU A 28 1.24 -8.38 -6.63
C LEU A 28 0.91 -9.46 -5.60
N SER A 29 -0.18 -10.20 -5.82
CA SER A 29 -0.59 -11.28 -4.92
C SER A 29 0.29 -12.53 -5.05
N PHE A 30 0.95 -12.71 -6.20
CA PHE A 30 1.76 -13.88 -6.53
C PHE A 30 3.27 -13.61 -6.54
N SER A 31 3.74 -12.36 -6.57
CA SER A 31 5.17 -12.03 -6.58
C SER A 31 5.76 -11.94 -5.16
N PRO A 32 6.73 -12.80 -4.78
CA PRO A 32 7.18 -12.89 -3.39
C PRO A 32 8.24 -11.85 -2.95
N CYS A 33 8.95 -11.18 -3.87
CA CYS A 33 10.14 -10.40 -3.47
C CYS A 33 10.44 -9.12 -4.26
N GLN A 34 9.93 -8.93 -5.49
CA GLN A 34 10.32 -7.79 -6.33
C GLN A 34 9.11 -7.14 -7.00
N HIS A 35 8.71 -5.99 -6.46
CA HIS A 35 7.48 -5.28 -6.84
C HIS A 35 7.75 -4.09 -7.77
N ASN A 36 8.51 -4.31 -8.84
CA ASN A 36 8.70 -3.31 -9.88
C ASN A 36 7.73 -3.58 -11.07
N CYS A 37 7.47 -2.58 -11.91
CA CYS A 37 6.53 -2.72 -13.03
C CYS A 37 6.95 -3.81 -14.03
N TRP A 38 8.24 -4.08 -14.19
CA TRP A 38 8.74 -5.10 -15.11
C TRP A 38 8.40 -6.50 -14.61
N THR A 39 8.86 -6.84 -13.40
CA THR A 39 8.63 -8.16 -12.79
C THR A 39 7.14 -8.45 -12.64
N LEU A 40 6.35 -7.45 -12.26
CA LEU A 40 4.90 -7.62 -12.16
C LEU A 40 4.27 -7.82 -13.54
N ALA A 41 4.71 -7.07 -14.56
CA ALA A 41 4.17 -7.20 -15.92
C ALA A 41 4.47 -8.60 -16.49
N GLU A 42 5.69 -9.10 -16.31
CA GLU A 42 6.06 -10.47 -16.67
C GLU A 42 5.20 -11.50 -15.92
N THR A 43 4.99 -11.31 -14.62
CA THR A 43 4.11 -12.19 -13.81
C THR A 43 2.67 -12.19 -14.34
N ALA A 44 2.21 -11.07 -14.88
CA ALA A 44 0.91 -10.93 -15.52
C ALA A 44 0.87 -11.36 -17.00
N GLY A 45 1.99 -11.83 -17.56
CA GLY A 45 2.08 -12.31 -18.95
C GLY A 45 2.24 -11.21 -20.01
N TYR A 46 2.61 -9.99 -19.61
CA TYR A 46 2.94 -8.92 -20.56
C TYR A 46 4.41 -8.98 -20.99
N GLU A 47 4.67 -8.58 -22.23
CA GLU A 47 6.03 -8.52 -22.81
C GLU A 47 6.84 -7.32 -22.34
N ASP A 48 6.18 -6.27 -21.83
CA ASP A 48 6.82 -5.02 -21.45
C ASP A 48 6.12 -4.37 -20.23
N PRO A 49 6.77 -3.43 -19.51
CA PRO A 49 6.21 -2.82 -18.31
C PRO A 49 5.20 -1.70 -18.57
N GLN A 50 4.94 -1.33 -19.84
CA GLN A 50 4.13 -0.16 -20.17
C GLN A 50 2.69 -0.22 -19.67
N PRO A 51 1.97 -1.35 -19.71
CA PRO A 51 0.62 -1.42 -19.16
C PRO A 51 0.56 -0.91 -17.72
N PHE A 52 1.55 -1.29 -16.90
CA PHE A 52 1.63 -0.92 -15.49
C PHE A 52 2.24 0.47 -15.28
N GLN A 53 3.25 0.85 -16.04
CA GLN A 53 3.78 2.22 -15.99
C GLN A 53 2.73 3.25 -16.40
N ARG A 54 1.93 2.97 -17.44
CA ARG A 54 0.82 3.83 -17.86
C ARG A 54 -0.28 3.89 -16.81
N LEU A 55 -0.65 2.75 -16.21
CA LEU A 55 -1.63 2.68 -15.12
C LEU A 55 -1.25 3.60 -13.96
N LEU A 56 -0.01 3.51 -13.49
CA LEU A 56 0.46 4.24 -12.31
C LEU A 56 0.77 5.71 -12.61
N ARG A 57 1.32 6.01 -13.79
CA ARG A 57 1.79 7.37 -14.12
C ARG A 57 0.70 8.23 -14.75
N THR A 58 0.05 7.73 -15.81
CA THR A 58 -0.72 8.58 -16.74
C THR A 58 -2.21 8.26 -16.81
N ALA A 59 -2.63 7.03 -16.52
CA ALA A 59 -4.02 6.62 -16.63
C ALA A 59 -4.92 7.45 -15.71
N LYS A 60 -6.13 7.76 -16.19
CA LYS A 60 -7.15 8.49 -15.41
C LYS A 60 -8.07 7.49 -14.71
N TRP A 61 -7.91 7.37 -13.40
CA TRP A 61 -8.78 6.61 -12.52
C TRP A 61 -8.90 7.35 -11.18
N ASP A 62 -10.05 7.20 -10.53
CA ASP A 62 -10.38 7.91 -9.30
C ASP A 62 -9.80 7.17 -8.08
N HIS A 63 -8.49 7.30 -7.93
CA HIS A 63 -7.73 6.73 -6.82
C HIS A 63 -8.19 7.26 -5.45
N GLN A 64 -8.69 8.50 -5.37
CA GLN A 64 -9.21 9.06 -4.13
C GLN A 64 -10.54 8.42 -3.76
N ALA A 65 -11.47 8.29 -4.71
CA ALA A 65 -12.73 7.59 -4.47
C ALA A 65 -12.52 6.11 -4.18
N LEU A 66 -11.57 5.44 -4.85
CA LEU A 66 -11.24 4.06 -4.53
C LEU A 66 -10.68 3.93 -3.11
N ARG A 67 -9.81 4.85 -2.68
CA ARG A 67 -9.28 4.89 -1.30
C ARG A 67 -10.41 5.09 -0.28
N GLN A 68 -11.30 6.05 -0.50
CA GLN A 68 -12.45 6.28 0.38
C GLN A 68 -13.41 5.08 0.42
N TRP A 69 -13.63 4.43 -0.73
CA TRP A 69 -14.44 3.21 -0.80
C TRP A 69 -13.79 2.07 -0.02
N HIS A 70 -12.46 1.89 -0.15
CA HIS A 70 -11.70 0.89 0.60
C HIS A 70 -11.79 1.15 2.10
N GLU A 71 -11.54 2.38 2.54
CA GLU A 71 -11.69 2.80 3.93
C GLU A 71 -13.10 2.49 4.45
N ARG A 72 -14.17 2.90 3.75
CA ARG A 72 -15.56 2.63 4.16
C ARG A 72 -15.91 1.14 4.20
N THR A 73 -15.48 0.40 3.18
CA THR A 73 -15.74 -1.04 3.08
C THR A 73 -15.06 -1.77 4.22
N LEU A 74 -13.82 -1.40 4.52
CA LEU A 74 -13.17 -1.83 5.74
C LEU A 74 -14.04 -1.42 6.92
N TYR A 75 -14.29 -0.14 7.21
CA TYR A 75 -15.04 0.27 8.42
C TYR A 75 -16.32 -0.54 8.67
N THR A 76 -17.09 -0.86 7.63
CA THR A 76 -18.29 -1.73 7.75
C THR A 76 -18.00 -3.19 8.12
N GLN A 77 -16.84 -3.71 7.73
CA GLN A 77 -16.31 -5.02 8.12
C GLN A 77 -15.47 -4.98 9.41
N LEU A 78 -15.05 -3.77 9.84
CA LEU A 78 -14.14 -3.52 10.97
C LEU A 78 -14.88 -3.25 12.31
N ASP A 79 -16.19 -3.39 12.40
CA ASP A 79 -16.88 -3.34 13.70
C ASP A 79 -16.70 -4.66 14.46
N HIS A 80 -15.45 -4.98 14.78
CA HIS A 80 -15.09 -6.18 15.54
C HIS A 80 -14.62 -5.77 16.95
N PRO A 81 -15.16 -6.38 18.02
CA PRO A 81 -14.87 -5.96 19.39
C PRO A 81 -13.39 -6.11 19.81
N GLU A 82 -12.65 -7.00 19.13
CA GLU A 82 -11.22 -7.27 19.37
C GLU A 82 -10.30 -6.61 18.34
N ALA A 83 -10.81 -5.60 17.63
CA ALA A 83 -10.05 -4.86 16.65
C ALA A 83 -9.00 -3.93 17.28
N CYS A 84 -7.86 -3.78 16.62
CA CYS A 84 -6.83 -2.82 17.00
C CYS A 84 -6.31 -2.06 15.78
N TRP A 85 -6.18 -0.75 15.95
CA TRP A 85 -5.53 0.16 15.01
C TRP A 85 -4.06 0.33 15.39
N SER A 86 -3.16 0.20 14.42
CA SER A 86 -1.73 0.46 14.60
C SER A 86 -1.22 1.43 13.55
N VAL A 87 -0.34 2.31 13.98
CA VAL A 87 0.45 3.19 13.11
C VAL A 87 1.89 2.78 13.25
N ASP A 88 2.55 2.53 12.13
CA ASP A 88 3.97 2.16 12.09
C ASP A 88 4.63 2.80 10.88
N ASP A 89 5.91 3.15 11.03
CA ASP A 89 6.73 3.68 9.95
C ASP A 89 7.70 2.61 9.43
N THR A 90 7.86 2.55 8.10
CA THR A 90 8.81 1.65 7.45
C THR A 90 9.79 2.45 6.62
N GLY A 91 11.08 2.24 6.87
CA GLY A 91 12.15 2.96 6.19
C GLY A 91 12.76 2.18 5.03
N PHE A 92 12.72 2.76 3.84
CA PHE A 92 13.31 2.21 2.61
C PHE A 92 14.63 2.93 2.29
N LEU A 93 15.75 2.24 2.50
CA LEU A 93 17.08 2.77 2.16
C LEU A 93 17.19 3.09 0.67
N LYS A 94 17.76 4.26 0.35
CA LYS A 94 17.97 4.73 -1.02
C LYS A 94 19.40 5.18 -1.24
N LYS A 95 19.92 4.85 -2.42
CA LYS A 95 21.24 5.32 -2.88
C LYS A 95 21.20 6.70 -3.56
N GLY A 96 20.06 7.08 -4.15
CA GLY A 96 19.90 8.32 -4.91
C GLY A 96 18.97 9.35 -4.26
N LYS A 97 18.78 10.49 -4.95
CA LYS A 97 17.95 11.63 -4.50
C LYS A 97 16.68 11.87 -5.33
N ALA A 98 16.44 11.06 -6.36
CA ALA A 98 15.34 11.28 -7.31
C ALA A 98 13.97 10.72 -6.86
N SER A 99 13.94 9.90 -5.81
CA SER A 99 12.68 9.34 -5.29
C SER A 99 11.96 10.34 -4.39
N ALA A 100 10.64 10.45 -4.50
CA ALA A 100 9.85 11.39 -3.69
C ALA A 100 10.04 11.17 -2.18
N GLY A 101 10.22 12.23 -1.38
CA GLY A 101 10.39 12.07 0.07
C GLY A 101 11.69 11.40 0.52
N VAL A 102 12.66 11.19 -0.39
CA VAL A 102 13.98 10.69 -0.01
C VAL A 102 14.80 11.81 0.64
N GLN A 103 15.32 11.56 1.82
CA GLN A 103 16.21 12.47 2.54
C GLN A 103 17.01 11.72 3.61
N ARG A 104 17.99 12.39 4.22
CA ARG A 104 18.64 11.85 5.42
C ARG A 104 17.70 11.98 6.61
N GLN A 105 17.19 10.86 7.08
CA GLN A 105 16.26 10.78 8.21
C GLN A 105 16.45 9.46 8.95
N TYR A 106 15.99 9.39 10.19
CA TYR A 106 16.08 8.17 10.99
C TYR A 106 15.17 7.10 10.38
N SER A 107 15.72 5.92 10.09
CA SER A 107 14.96 4.75 9.66
C SER A 107 14.95 3.73 10.79
N GLY A 108 13.76 3.41 11.30
CA GLY A 108 13.59 2.35 12.29
C GLY A 108 14.13 1.00 11.80
N THR A 109 13.95 0.70 10.52
CA THR A 109 14.44 -0.53 9.86
C THR A 109 15.97 -0.60 9.82
N ALA A 110 16.66 0.54 9.67
CA ALA A 110 18.11 0.60 9.64
C ALA A 110 18.74 0.86 11.04
N GLY A 111 17.95 1.28 12.02
CA GLY A 111 18.41 1.67 13.36
C GLY A 111 19.30 2.91 13.38
N ARG A 112 19.28 3.73 12.32
CA ARG A 112 20.16 4.90 12.18
C ARG A 112 19.62 5.93 11.17
N THR A 113 20.19 7.13 11.21
CA THR A 113 19.94 8.17 10.21
C THR A 113 20.66 7.87 8.91
N GLU A 114 19.89 7.66 7.84
CA GLU A 114 20.40 7.39 6.51
C GLU A 114 19.56 8.04 5.42
N ASN A 115 20.10 8.06 4.20
CA ASN A 115 19.32 8.45 3.04
C ASN A 115 18.24 7.40 2.77
N CYS A 116 16.99 7.72 3.08
CA CYS A 116 15.87 6.80 2.98
C CYS A 116 14.56 7.53 2.67
N GLN A 117 13.58 6.78 2.20
CA GLN A 117 12.17 7.18 2.23
C GLN A 117 11.53 6.52 3.45
N ILE A 118 10.66 7.24 4.15
CA ILE A 118 9.85 6.67 5.23
C ILE A 118 8.41 6.60 4.75
N ALA A 119 7.77 5.44 4.84
CA ALA A 119 6.33 5.32 4.65
C ALA A 119 5.67 5.10 6.00
N VAL A 120 4.69 5.94 6.34
CA VAL A 120 3.88 5.81 7.55
C VAL A 120 2.57 5.16 7.15
N ALA A 121 2.25 4.03 7.76
CA ALA A 121 1.10 3.22 7.44
C ALA A 121 0.12 3.13 8.60
N LEU A 122 -1.18 3.17 8.29
CA LEU A 122 -2.27 2.86 9.22
C LEU A 122 -2.77 1.46 8.91
N ALA A 123 -2.55 0.54 9.83
CA ALA A 123 -3.03 -0.83 9.76
C ALA A 123 -4.18 -1.03 10.75
N TYR A 124 -5.08 -1.91 10.35
CA TYR A 124 -6.14 -2.44 11.18
C TYR A 124 -5.93 -3.94 11.33
N SER A 125 -6.08 -4.46 12.54
CA SER A 125 -5.89 -5.88 12.85
C SER A 125 -7.04 -6.40 13.70
N PHE A 126 -7.42 -7.65 13.50
CA PHE A 126 -8.49 -8.35 14.19
C PHE A 126 -8.23 -9.86 14.13
N PRO A 127 -8.93 -10.71 14.92
CA PRO A 127 -8.58 -12.14 15.01
C PRO A 127 -8.56 -12.90 13.68
N LYS A 128 -9.34 -12.47 12.67
CA LYS A 128 -9.42 -13.13 11.37
C LYS A 128 -8.53 -12.51 10.29
N GLY A 129 -7.75 -11.47 10.62
CA GLY A 129 -6.82 -10.88 9.66
C GLY A 129 -6.41 -9.44 9.98
N TYR A 130 -5.82 -8.80 8.99
CA TYR A 130 -5.40 -7.41 9.07
C TYR A 130 -5.53 -6.77 7.69
N ALA A 131 -5.66 -5.45 7.66
CA ALA A 131 -5.75 -4.67 6.45
C ALA A 131 -5.00 -3.36 6.62
N LEU A 132 -4.32 -2.93 5.57
CA LEU A 132 -3.80 -1.57 5.49
C LEU A 132 -4.91 -0.66 4.98
N THR A 133 -5.12 0.42 5.72
CA THR A 133 -6.19 1.38 5.47
C THR A 133 -5.66 2.64 4.81
N ASP A 134 -4.47 3.08 5.22
CA ASP A 134 -3.78 4.21 4.61
C ASP A 134 -2.27 4.05 4.67
N CYS A 135 -1.57 4.72 3.75
CA CYS A 135 -0.11 4.82 3.77
C CYS A 135 0.36 6.07 3.04
N ARG A 136 1.25 6.85 3.67
CA ARG A 136 1.83 8.07 3.10
C ARG A 136 3.33 8.13 3.30
N LEU A 137 4.03 8.79 2.39
CA LEU A 137 5.46 9.07 2.56
C LEU A 137 5.67 10.24 3.52
N TYR A 138 6.65 10.12 4.41
CA TYR A 138 7.15 11.20 5.24
C TYR A 138 8.41 11.83 4.60
N PRO A 139 8.51 13.18 4.54
CA PRO A 139 7.52 14.13 5.05
C PRO A 139 6.33 14.30 4.09
N ALA A 140 5.13 14.42 4.67
CA ALA A 140 3.86 14.33 3.95
C ALA A 140 3.64 15.43 2.88
N PHE A 141 4.36 16.54 2.95
CA PHE A 141 4.22 17.64 1.98
C PHE A 141 4.90 17.37 0.63
N LEU A 142 5.67 16.29 0.49
CA LEU A 142 6.36 15.93 -0.76
C LEU A 142 5.56 14.96 -1.65
N THR A 143 4.29 14.66 -1.32
CA THR A 143 3.45 13.74 -2.11
C THR A 143 2.82 14.45 -3.31
N ASN A 144 3.18 14.04 -4.53
CA ASN A 144 2.53 14.44 -5.78
C ASN A 144 1.47 13.40 -6.19
N ARG A 145 0.54 13.73 -7.10
CA ARG A 145 -0.51 12.86 -7.67
C ARG A 145 -0.03 11.45 -8.07
N SER A 146 1.20 11.30 -8.55
CA SER A 146 1.76 9.99 -8.91
C SER A 146 2.09 9.12 -7.69
N VAL A 147 2.48 9.73 -6.57
CA VAL A 147 2.69 9.05 -5.28
C VAL A 147 1.34 8.64 -4.69
N ASP A 148 0.31 9.48 -4.85
CA ASP A 148 -1.05 9.15 -4.39
C ASP A 148 -1.63 7.96 -5.15
N LYS A 149 -1.41 7.84 -6.47
CA LYS A 149 -1.80 6.65 -7.26
C LYS A 149 -1.04 5.38 -6.85
N ASN A 150 0.17 5.54 -6.34
CA ASN A 150 1.00 4.44 -5.85
C ASN A 150 0.56 3.92 -4.47
N TRP A 151 -0.53 4.40 -3.87
CA TRP A 151 -1.05 3.81 -2.63
C TRP A 151 -1.33 2.30 -2.77
N LEU A 152 -1.66 1.82 -3.98
CA LEU A 152 -1.77 0.37 -4.27
C LEU A 152 -0.42 -0.37 -4.15
N LEU A 153 0.69 0.26 -4.57
CA LEU A 153 2.04 -0.26 -4.29
C LEU A 153 2.29 -0.29 -2.78
N SER A 154 1.87 0.75 -2.06
CA SER A 154 2.05 0.82 -0.61
C SER A 154 1.33 -0.33 0.10
N VAL A 155 0.06 -0.59 -0.21
CA VAL A 155 -0.70 -1.70 0.42
C VAL A 155 -0.09 -3.07 0.09
N ALA A 156 0.41 -3.28 -1.13
CA ALA A 156 0.95 -4.56 -1.53
C ALA A 156 2.41 -4.80 -1.11
N ILE A 157 3.27 -3.80 -1.14
CA ILE A 157 4.66 -3.87 -0.62
C ILE A 157 4.63 -4.03 0.89
N LEU A 158 3.76 -3.29 1.57
CA LEU A 158 3.58 -3.43 3.02
C LEU A 158 2.92 -4.76 3.38
N ARG A 159 2.04 -5.35 2.54
CA ARG A 159 1.57 -6.73 2.73
C ARG A 159 2.74 -7.72 2.81
N THR A 160 3.81 -7.54 2.05
CA THR A 160 4.97 -8.45 2.11
C THR A 160 5.92 -8.14 3.28
N GLU A 161 6.17 -6.84 3.54
CA GLU A 161 7.17 -6.41 4.52
C GLU A 161 6.64 -6.39 5.96
N LEU A 162 5.44 -5.86 6.22
CA LEU A 162 4.81 -5.94 7.55
C LEU A 162 4.50 -7.39 7.93
N MET A 163 4.12 -8.25 6.98
CA MET A 163 3.90 -9.67 7.27
C MET A 163 5.16 -10.41 7.71
N ARG A 164 6.33 -10.04 7.18
CA ARG A 164 7.62 -10.60 7.65
C ARG A 164 7.96 -10.16 9.06
N GLN A 165 7.51 -8.97 9.47
CA GLN A 165 7.80 -8.39 10.77
C GLN A 165 6.71 -8.69 11.83
N TRP A 166 5.57 -9.27 11.43
CA TRP A 166 4.38 -9.52 12.27
C TRP A 166 4.34 -10.92 12.92
N PRO A 167 5.40 -11.38 13.59
CA PRO A 167 5.18 -11.96 14.92
C PRO A 167 6.35 -11.69 15.88
N ARG A 168 6.68 -10.42 16.17
CA ARG A 168 7.63 -10.08 17.26
C ARG A 168 7.27 -8.89 18.14
N LYS A 169 6.23 -8.13 17.82
CA LYS A 169 5.78 -7.03 18.69
C LYS A 169 4.33 -7.28 19.11
N HIS A 170 4.15 -7.91 20.26
CA HIS A 170 2.87 -7.85 20.96
C HIS A 170 2.58 -6.38 21.26
N VAL A 171 1.59 -5.79 20.58
CA VAL A 171 1.04 -4.50 20.98
C VAL A 171 -0.02 -4.77 22.03
N THR A 172 0.38 -4.71 23.30
CA THR A 172 -0.54 -4.61 24.43
C THR A 172 -0.97 -3.15 24.53
N LEU A 173 -1.98 -2.73 23.76
CA LEU A 173 -2.65 -1.47 24.05
C LEU A 173 -3.67 -1.73 25.16
N GLY A 174 -3.27 -1.33 26.37
CA GLY A 174 -4.07 -1.43 27.58
C GLY A 174 -5.41 -0.73 27.40
N ARG A 175 -6.47 -1.46 27.71
CA ARG A 175 -7.80 -0.95 27.96
C ARG A 175 -7.72 -0.04 29.19
N GLN A 176 -7.49 1.26 29.02
CA GLN A 176 -7.76 2.20 30.10
C GLN A 176 -9.26 2.43 30.15
N GLY A 177 -9.89 1.81 31.16
CA GLY A 177 -11.26 2.08 31.53
C GLY A 177 -11.42 3.46 32.15
N GLY A 178 -12.64 3.96 32.13
CA GLY A 178 -13.08 5.16 32.83
C GLY A 178 -14.52 5.47 32.47
N ILE A 179 -15.44 4.99 33.31
CA ILE A 179 -16.75 5.60 33.54
C ILE A 179 -16.51 6.87 34.37
#